data_AF-A0A524B8S6-F1
#
_entry.id   AF-A0A524B8S6-F1
#
_cell.length_a   1.000
_cell.length_b   1.000
_cell.length_c   1.000
_cell.angle_alpha   90.00
_cell.angle_beta   90.00
_cell.angle_gamma   90.00
#
_symmetry.space_group_name_H-M   'P 1'
#
loop_
_entity.id
_entity.type
_entity.pdbx_description
1 polymer ?
#
loop_
_entity_poly.entity_id
_entity_poly.type
_entity_poly.pdbx_seq_one_letter_code
_entity_poly.pdbx_strand_id
1 'polypeptide(L)'
;MEKTSHMPHRPAGAPRRLLRALLIALIALLISEALWQKGLLDGAERFYSDLWLRNAGQHHPVEHVVLVKVDEATLRAYPNEPLLFWGPRYAQATRTLREAGATVIGLDFLFSASPEEWFARFGGASSAAARSFDLNFRQELATGKLVLAGMQTAEETLLPAQSYLMSLPDFDAQRFIGAADVIPDNDGTLRSIFFLERAHNYRLSTEENNCVFSHRYII
;
A
#
# COMPACT_ATOMS: atom_id res chain seq x y z
N MET A 1 75.75 -17.34 -36.06
CA MET A 1 75.35 -16.48 -34.93
C MET A 1 74.18 -15.67 -35.46
N GLU A 2 72.96 -15.65 -34.91
CA GLU A 2 72.47 -15.94 -33.57
C GLU A 2 70.96 -16.24 -33.68
N LYS A 3 70.45 -17.07 -32.78
CA LYS A 3 69.09 -17.62 -32.78
C LYS A 3 68.28 -16.85 -31.73
N THR A 4 67.26 -16.08 -32.12
CA THR A 4 66.32 -15.47 -31.16
C THR A 4 64.91 -15.96 -31.41
N SER A 5 64.56 -17.04 -30.72
CA SER A 5 63.19 -17.56 -30.62
C SER A 5 62.36 -16.63 -29.73
N HIS A 6 61.33 -15.99 -30.29
CA HIS A 6 60.31 -15.30 -29.52
C HIS A 6 59.27 -16.32 -29.04
N MET A 7 59.20 -16.58 -27.73
CA MET A 7 58.17 -17.41 -27.11
C MET A 7 56.97 -16.53 -26.74
N PRO A 8 55.72 -16.85 -27.15
CA PRO A 8 54.54 -16.19 -26.59
C PRO A 8 54.15 -16.86 -25.27
N HIS A 9 54.17 -16.10 -24.17
CA HIS A 9 53.60 -16.52 -22.89
C HIS A 9 52.07 -16.67 -23.02
N ARG A 10 51.58 -17.91 -23.09
CA ARG A 10 50.17 -18.23 -22.80
C ARG A 10 50.01 -18.34 -21.27
N PRO A 11 49.14 -17.56 -20.61
CA PRO A 11 48.85 -17.79 -19.19
C PRO A 11 47.98 -19.05 -19.04
N ALA A 12 48.63 -20.18 -18.75
CA ALA A 12 48.01 -21.49 -18.57
C ALA A 12 47.32 -21.68 -17.19
N GLY A 13 46.50 -20.71 -16.76
CA GLY A 13 45.86 -20.72 -15.44
C GLY A 13 44.36 -20.37 -15.40
N ALA A 14 43.79 -19.83 -16.48
CA ALA A 14 42.43 -19.29 -16.49
C ALA A 14 41.29 -20.32 -16.33
N PRO A 15 41.27 -21.48 -17.02
CA PRO A 15 40.06 -22.32 -17.07
C PRO A 15 39.77 -23.02 -15.74
N ARG A 16 40.82 -23.42 -14.99
CA ARG A 16 40.67 -24.06 -13.67
C ARG A 16 40.23 -23.08 -12.59
N ARG A 17 40.63 -21.81 -12.69
CA ARG A 17 40.19 -20.75 -11.77
C ARG A 17 38.73 -20.37 -12.03
N LEU A 18 38.34 -20.27 -13.30
CA LEU A 18 36.95 -20.05 -13.70
C LEU A 18 36.04 -21.20 -13.26
N LEU A 19 36.47 -22.46 -13.46
CA LEU A 19 35.70 -23.63 -13.03
C LEU A 19 35.50 -23.65 -11.50
N ARG A 20 36.53 -23.30 -10.74
CA ARG A 20 36.43 -23.17 -9.27
C ARG A 20 35.49 -22.05 -8.85
N ALA A 21 35.56 -20.89 -9.50
CA ALA A 21 34.65 -19.78 -9.23
C ALA A 21 33.19 -20.15 -9.54
N LEU A 22 32.94 -20.83 -10.67
CA LEU A 22 31.61 -21.33 -11.03
C LEU A 22 31.10 -22.36 -10.02
N LEU A 23 31.95 -23.28 -9.56
CA LEU A 23 31.58 -24.27 -8.56
C LEU A 23 31.22 -23.60 -7.22
N ILE A 24 32.01 -22.63 -6.78
CA ILE A 24 31.74 -21.87 -5.55
C ILE A 24 30.43 -21.09 -5.68
N ALA A 25 30.21 -20.42 -6.81
CA ALA A 25 28.96 -19.70 -7.07
C ALA A 25 27.74 -20.63 -7.07
N LEU A 26 27.85 -21.81 -7.69
CA LEU A 26 26.78 -22.81 -7.71
C LEU A 26 26.47 -23.32 -6.29
N ILE A 27 27.50 -23.62 -5.49
CA ILE A 27 27.33 -24.05 -4.10
C ILE A 27 26.67 -22.95 -3.27
N ALA A 28 27.10 -21.69 -3.43
CA ALA A 28 26.48 -20.56 -2.73
C ALA A 28 24.99 -20.42 -3.10
N LEU A 29 24.65 -20.57 -4.38
CA LEU A 29 23.25 -20.52 -4.84
C LEU A 29 22.42 -21.65 -4.21
N LEU A 30 22.94 -22.89 -4.20
CA LEU A 30 22.26 -24.05 -3.63
C LEU A 30 22.05 -23.91 -2.12
N ILE A 31 23.04 -23.37 -1.40
CA ILE A 31 22.92 -23.10 0.03
C ILE A 31 21.87 -22.01 0.28
N SER A 32 21.88 -20.94 -0.51
CA SER A 32 20.89 -19.85 -0.40
C SER A 32 19.47 -20.37 -0.61
N GLU A 33 19.24 -21.15 -1.66
CA GLU A 33 17.94 -21.77 -1.95
C GLU A 33 17.49 -22.71 -0.84
N ALA A 34 18.40 -23.54 -0.33
CA ALA A 34 18.09 -24.48 0.76
C ALA A 34 17.76 -23.77 2.09
N LEU A 35 18.39 -22.63 2.36
CA LEU A 35 18.09 -21.79 3.52
C LEU A 35 16.75 -21.09 3.36
N TRP A 36 16.44 -20.59 2.16
CA TRP A 36 15.17 -19.95 1.81
C TRP A 36 13.98 -20.91 1.95
N GLN A 37 14.05 -22.09 1.35
CA GLN A 37 12.95 -23.06 1.40
C GLN A 37 12.63 -23.56 2.82
N LYS A 38 13.61 -23.52 3.72
CA LYS A 38 13.47 -23.98 5.11
C LYS A 38 13.12 -22.86 6.08
N GLY A 39 13.03 -21.60 5.63
CA GLY A 39 12.77 -20.44 6.50
C GLY A 39 13.82 -20.23 7.59
N LEU A 40 15.04 -20.73 7.39
CA LEU A 40 16.11 -20.69 8.41
C LEU A 40 16.62 -19.25 8.64
N LEU A 41 16.33 -18.34 7.71
CA LEU A 41 16.70 -16.92 7.76
C LEU A 41 15.57 -16.02 8.27
N ASP A 42 14.33 -16.51 8.37
CA ASP A 42 13.16 -15.71 8.76
C ASP A 42 13.36 -14.98 10.09
N GLY A 43 14.00 -15.63 11.07
CA GLY A 43 14.30 -15.03 12.36
C GLY A 43 15.29 -13.86 12.26
N ALA A 44 16.33 -14.01 11.43
CA ALA A 44 17.32 -12.96 11.20
C ALA A 44 16.71 -11.80 10.41
N GLU A 45 15.86 -12.10 9.43
CA GLU A 45 15.14 -11.12 8.63
C GLU A 45 14.15 -10.31 9.48
N ARG A 46 13.34 -10.98 10.31
CA ARG A 46 12.44 -10.29 11.27
C ARG A 46 13.20 -9.40 12.23
N PHE A 47 14.30 -9.89 12.79
CA PHE A 47 15.14 -9.11 13.70
C PHE A 47 15.73 -7.88 13.00
N TYR A 48 16.24 -8.04 11.77
CA TYR A 48 16.78 -6.94 10.98
C TYR A 48 15.70 -5.91 10.66
N SER A 49 14.52 -6.35 10.20
CA SER A 49 13.39 -5.48 9.89
C SER A 49 12.88 -4.72 11.12
N ASP A 50 12.76 -5.40 12.27
CA ASP A 50 12.41 -4.76 13.55
C ASP A 50 13.43 -3.70 13.95
N LEU A 51 14.73 -4.02 13.84
CA LEU A 51 15.80 -3.10 14.19
C LEU A 51 15.83 -1.90 13.25
N TRP A 52 15.63 -2.15 11.95
CA TRP A 52 15.54 -1.11 10.93
C TRP A 52 14.36 -0.18 11.21
N LEU A 53 13.17 -0.71 11.49
CA LEU A 53 11.97 0.09 11.77
C LEU A 53 12.13 0.91 13.05
N ARG A 54 12.73 0.32 14.10
CA ARG A 54 13.05 1.04 15.34
C ARG A 54 14.08 2.16 15.11
N ASN A 55 15.08 1.91 14.26
CA ASN A 55 16.12 2.88 13.95
C ASN A 55 15.67 3.98 12.98
N ALA A 56 14.76 3.65 12.05
CA ALA A 56 14.11 4.64 11.20
C ALA A 56 13.36 5.69 12.03
N GLY A 57 12.86 5.28 13.21
CA GLY A 57 12.28 6.18 14.19
C GLY A 57 10.97 6.78 13.72
N GLN A 58 10.40 7.67 14.53
CA GLN A 58 9.24 8.46 14.13
C GLN A 58 9.73 9.72 13.42
N HIS A 59 9.36 9.89 12.14
CA HIS A 59 9.67 11.11 11.39
C HIS A 59 8.93 12.35 11.95
N HIS A 60 7.77 12.14 12.57
CA HIS A 60 6.97 13.17 13.24
C HIS A 60 6.44 12.65 14.58
N PRO A 61 6.51 13.43 15.67
CA PRO A 61 5.93 13.03 16.94
C PRO A 61 4.40 12.98 16.81
N VAL A 62 3.84 11.78 16.93
CA VAL A 62 2.40 11.55 16.90
C VAL A 62 1.90 11.44 18.35
N GLU A 63 1.35 12.53 18.87
CA GLU A 63 0.96 12.59 20.29
C GLU A 63 -0.47 12.09 20.55
N HIS A 64 -1.37 12.17 19.57
CA HIS A 64 -2.81 11.97 19.77
C HIS A 64 -3.43 11.09 18.68
N VAL A 65 -3.08 9.80 18.67
CA VAL A 65 -3.68 8.81 17.76
C VAL A 65 -4.28 7.66 18.55
N VAL A 66 -5.48 7.26 18.14
CA VAL A 66 -6.19 6.11 18.68
C VAL A 66 -6.43 5.13 17.55
N LEU A 67 -6.04 3.87 17.75
CA LEU A 67 -6.33 2.79 16.83
C LEU A 67 -7.61 2.07 17.27
N VAL A 68 -8.63 2.10 16.42
CA VAL A 68 -9.87 1.34 16.60
C VAL A 68 -9.84 0.15 15.65
N LYS A 69 -9.81 -1.05 16.21
CA LYS A 69 -9.76 -2.29 15.42
C LYS A 69 -11.13 -2.96 15.34
N VAL A 70 -11.44 -3.52 14.17
CA VAL A 70 -12.49 -4.52 14.03
C VAL A 70 -11.84 -5.87 14.23
N ASP A 71 -12.14 -6.52 15.35
CA ASP A 71 -11.54 -7.80 15.73
C ASP A 71 -12.46 -8.99 15.45
N GLU A 72 -11.94 -10.19 15.70
CA GLU A 72 -12.68 -11.44 15.52
C GLU A 72 -13.96 -11.52 16.38
N ALA A 73 -13.99 -10.88 17.54
CA ALA A 73 -15.21 -10.82 18.35
C ALA A 73 -16.28 -9.95 17.68
N THR A 74 -15.86 -8.83 17.09
CA THR A 74 -16.74 -7.92 16.35
C THR A 74 -17.29 -8.58 15.08
N LEU A 75 -16.45 -9.29 14.32
CA LEU A 75 -16.88 -10.03 13.14
C LEU A 75 -17.88 -11.14 13.50
N ARG A 76 -17.60 -11.90 14.57
CA ARG A 76 -18.52 -12.94 15.05
C ARG A 76 -19.85 -12.42 15.58
N ALA A 77 -19.93 -11.14 15.95
CA ALA A 77 -21.21 -10.52 16.33
C ALA A 77 -22.15 -10.33 15.13
N TYR A 78 -21.61 -10.29 13.89
CA TYR A 78 -22.37 -10.07 12.67
C TYR A 78 -21.98 -11.08 11.56
N PRO A 79 -22.17 -12.39 11.79
CA PRO A 79 -21.63 -13.43 10.91
C PRO A 79 -22.31 -13.48 9.53
N ASN A 80 -23.53 -12.95 9.43
CA ASN A 80 -24.35 -12.98 8.21
C ASN A 80 -24.33 -11.65 7.43
N GLU A 81 -23.55 -10.67 7.87
CA GLU A 81 -23.46 -9.36 7.24
C GLU A 81 -22.05 -9.17 6.66
N PRO A 82 -21.87 -9.27 5.34
CA PRO A 82 -20.60 -8.91 4.70
C PRO A 82 -20.21 -7.46 5.02
N LEU A 83 -18.91 -7.19 5.19
CA LEU A 83 -18.37 -5.85 5.51
C LEU A 83 -18.85 -4.76 4.54
N LEU A 84 -19.10 -5.11 3.28
CA LEU A 84 -19.67 -4.21 2.27
C LEU A 84 -20.98 -3.55 2.74
N PHE A 85 -21.80 -4.28 3.51
CA PHE A 85 -23.10 -3.82 4.01
C PHE A 85 -23.02 -3.16 5.39
N TRP A 86 -21.82 -2.90 5.90
CA TRP A 86 -21.64 -2.25 7.19
C TRP A 86 -21.72 -0.71 7.11
N GLY A 87 -22.10 -0.14 5.97
CA GLY A 87 -22.28 1.32 5.78
C GLY A 87 -22.93 2.04 6.97
N PRO A 88 -24.12 1.63 7.44
CA PRO A 88 -24.75 2.23 8.63
C PRO A 88 -23.91 2.13 9.91
N ARG A 89 -23.14 1.03 10.09
CA ARG A 89 -22.25 0.82 11.23
C ARG A 89 -21.01 1.70 11.14
N TYR A 90 -20.43 1.84 9.95
CA TYR A 90 -19.33 2.77 9.71
C TYR A 90 -19.75 4.22 9.99
N ALA A 91 -20.95 4.61 9.56
CA ALA A 91 -21.51 5.92 9.88
C ALA A 91 -21.67 6.14 11.39
N GLN A 92 -22.19 5.13 12.11
CA GLN A 92 -22.34 5.19 13.56
C GLN A 92 -20.98 5.29 14.28
N ALA A 93 -20.00 4.47 13.89
CA ALA A 93 -18.67 4.46 14.48
C ALA A 93 -17.95 5.80 14.25
N THR A 94 -17.94 6.29 13.01
CA THR A 94 -17.29 7.56 12.65
C THR A 94 -17.94 8.75 13.33
N ARG A 95 -19.28 8.77 13.43
CA ARG A 95 -20.02 9.76 14.22
C ARG A 95 -19.60 9.75 15.68
N THR A 96 -19.54 8.56 16.29
CA THR A 96 -19.17 8.39 17.70
C THR A 96 -17.74 8.90 17.95
N LEU A 97 -16.80 8.59 17.06
CA LEU A 97 -15.42 9.06 17.14
C LEU A 97 -15.33 10.59 16.98
N ARG A 98 -16.09 11.15 16.05
CA ARG A 98 -16.18 12.60 15.84
C ARG A 98 -16.76 13.31 17.06
N GLU A 99 -17.81 12.76 17.67
CA GLU A 99 -18.41 13.27 18.90
C GLU A 99 -17.47 13.15 20.11
N ALA A 100 -16.60 12.13 20.12
CA ALA A 100 -15.52 11.97 21.10
C ALA A 100 -14.32 12.91 20.86
N GLY A 101 -14.35 13.74 19.81
CA GLY A 101 -13.33 14.76 19.54
C GLY A 101 -12.31 14.41 18.46
N ALA A 102 -12.50 13.31 17.72
CA ALA A 102 -11.63 13.00 16.59
C ALA A 102 -11.70 14.12 15.53
N THR A 103 -10.53 14.67 15.17
CA THR A 103 -10.42 15.74 14.17
C THR A 103 -10.43 15.16 12.75
N VAL A 104 -9.73 14.04 12.54
CA VAL A 104 -9.66 13.28 11.29
C VAL A 104 -9.77 11.79 11.64
N ILE A 105 -10.47 11.02 10.81
CA ILE A 105 -10.68 9.59 10.98
C ILE A 105 -10.24 8.89 9.69
N GLY A 106 -9.18 8.08 9.76
CA GLY A 106 -8.78 7.20 8.67
C GLY A 106 -9.51 5.86 8.76
N LEU A 107 -10.09 5.40 7.64
CA LEU A 107 -10.70 4.07 7.55
C LEU A 107 -9.83 3.16 6.67
N ASP A 108 -9.18 2.20 7.33
CA ASP A 108 -8.36 1.17 6.68
C ASP A 108 -9.22 0.01 6.15
N PHE A 109 -10.17 0.34 5.28
CA PHE A 109 -10.98 -0.60 4.54
C PHE A 109 -11.03 -0.18 3.08
N LEU A 110 -10.90 -1.14 2.16
CA LEU A 110 -11.04 -0.88 0.74
C LEU A 110 -12.53 -0.84 0.37
N PHE A 111 -13.03 0.36 0.13
CA PHE A 111 -14.43 0.61 -0.26
C PHE A 111 -14.62 0.56 -1.78
N SER A 112 -13.98 -0.38 -2.49
CA SER A 112 -13.96 -0.46 -3.96
C SER A 112 -15.31 -0.80 -4.60
N ALA A 113 -16.29 -1.21 -3.81
CA ALA A 113 -17.67 -1.41 -4.22
C ALA A 113 -18.63 -0.76 -3.22
N SER A 114 -19.79 -0.33 -3.71
CA SER A 114 -20.91 0.12 -2.88
C SER A 114 -22.07 -0.89 -2.85
N PRO A 115 -22.92 -0.87 -1.81
CA PRO A 115 -24.16 -1.66 -1.80
C PRO A 115 -25.03 -1.43 -3.03
N GLU A 116 -25.12 -0.20 -3.54
CA GLU A 116 -25.87 0.12 -4.77
C GLU A 116 -25.33 -0.65 -5.97
N GLU A 117 -24.02 -0.59 -6.21
CA GLU A 117 -23.36 -1.32 -7.31
C GLU A 117 -23.52 -2.83 -7.14
N TRP A 118 -23.40 -3.33 -5.91
CA TRP A 118 -23.58 -4.75 -5.61
C TRP A 118 -24.99 -5.22 -5.96
N PHE A 119 -26.03 -4.49 -5.54
CA PHE A 119 -27.42 -4.83 -5.89
C PHE A 119 -27.67 -4.76 -7.39
N ALA A 120 -27.07 -3.79 -8.09
CA ALA A 120 -27.20 -3.66 -9.54
C ALA A 120 -26.65 -4.89 -10.30
N ARG A 121 -25.59 -5.54 -9.79
CA ARG A 121 -25.00 -6.74 -10.42
C ARG A 121 -25.91 -7.96 -10.41
N PHE A 122 -26.86 -8.06 -9.49
CA PHE A 122 -27.78 -9.20 -9.37
C PHE A 122 -29.12 -8.99 -10.08
N GLY A 123 -29.22 -8.01 -10.98
CA GLY A 123 -30.44 -7.77 -11.77
C GLY A 123 -31.58 -7.11 -10.97
N GLY A 124 -31.33 -6.74 -9.71
CA GLY A 124 -32.20 -5.82 -8.99
C GLY A 124 -32.10 -4.45 -9.64
N ALA A 125 -33.22 -3.90 -10.13
CA ALA A 125 -33.26 -2.47 -10.42
C ALA A 125 -32.77 -1.74 -9.18
N SER A 126 -31.80 -0.83 -9.33
CA SER A 126 -31.29 0.01 -8.23
C SER A 126 -32.50 0.65 -7.56
N SER A 127 -32.92 0.05 -6.46
CA SER A 127 -34.14 0.40 -5.75
C SER A 127 -33.83 1.62 -4.90
N ALA A 128 -34.85 2.41 -4.55
CA ALA A 128 -34.65 3.51 -3.61
C ALA A 128 -33.98 3.02 -2.30
N ALA A 129 -34.27 1.78 -1.88
CA ALA A 129 -33.62 1.13 -0.74
C ALA A 129 -32.12 0.85 -0.98
N ALA A 130 -31.74 0.33 -2.15
CA ALA A 130 -30.34 0.09 -2.49
C ALA A 130 -29.51 1.39 -2.50
N ARG A 131 -30.07 2.46 -3.08
CA ARG A 131 -29.42 3.78 -3.12
C ARG A 131 -29.31 4.44 -1.75
N SER A 132 -30.28 4.21 -0.87
CA SER A 132 -30.29 4.87 0.45
C SER A 132 -29.56 4.06 1.52
N PHE A 133 -29.15 2.82 1.22
CA PHE A 133 -28.55 1.91 2.20
C PHE A 133 -27.31 2.51 2.90
N ASP A 134 -26.44 3.14 2.13
CA ASP A 134 -25.19 3.75 2.60
C ASP A 134 -25.28 5.27 2.80
N LEU A 135 -26.48 5.84 2.74
CA LEU A 135 -26.68 7.30 2.76
C LEU A 135 -26.07 7.95 4.01
N ASN A 136 -26.23 7.33 5.18
CA ASN A 136 -25.67 7.84 6.43
C ASN A 136 -24.14 7.86 6.39
N PHE A 137 -23.51 6.87 5.74
CA PHE A 137 -22.07 6.84 5.61
C PHE A 137 -21.57 7.92 4.65
N ARG A 138 -22.27 8.10 3.52
CA ARG A 138 -22.00 9.17 2.57
C ARG A 138 -22.16 10.56 3.17
N GLN A 139 -23.11 10.74 4.10
CA GLN A 139 -23.23 11.98 4.87
C GLN A 139 -22.03 12.23 5.79
N GLU A 140 -21.51 11.20 6.46
CA GLU A 140 -20.30 11.35 7.27
C GLU A 140 -19.07 11.64 6.38
N LEU A 141 -18.94 11.03 5.19
CA LEU A 141 -17.90 11.38 4.20
C LEU A 141 -17.97 12.86 3.81
N ALA A 142 -19.17 13.36 3.53
CA ALA A 142 -19.40 14.75 3.16
C ALA A 142 -19.02 15.77 4.26
N THR A 143 -18.78 15.33 5.50
CA THR A 143 -18.26 16.21 6.55
C THR A 143 -16.81 16.62 6.33
N GLY A 144 -16.07 15.92 5.47
CA GLY A 144 -14.64 16.18 5.22
C GLY A 144 -13.73 15.82 6.40
N LYS A 145 -14.19 14.93 7.29
CA LYS A 145 -13.39 14.44 8.43
C LYS A 145 -12.94 13.00 8.27
N LEU A 146 -13.35 12.32 7.20
CA LEU A 146 -13.03 10.94 6.92
C LEU A 146 -12.01 10.88 5.78
N VAL A 147 -11.00 10.04 5.95
CA VAL A 147 -10.04 9.67 4.90
C VAL A 147 -10.24 8.20 4.59
N LEU A 148 -10.44 7.88 3.32
CA LEU A 148 -10.65 6.52 2.83
C LEU A 148 -9.35 5.93 2.31
N ALA A 149 -9.23 4.61 2.38
CA ALA A 149 -8.14 3.87 1.76
C ALA A 149 -8.34 3.72 0.25
N GLY A 150 -7.28 3.99 -0.51
CA GLY A 150 -7.08 3.53 -1.88
C GLY A 150 -5.84 2.64 -1.97
N MET A 151 -5.80 1.82 -3.02
CA MET A 151 -4.73 0.83 -3.26
C MET A 151 -4.32 0.91 -4.74
N GLN A 152 -3.02 0.90 -5.02
CA GLN A 152 -2.43 0.76 -6.34
C GLN A 152 -1.86 -0.66 -6.51
N THR A 153 -2.54 -1.49 -7.29
CA THR A 153 -2.02 -2.79 -7.72
C THR A 153 -1.11 -2.62 -8.95
N ALA A 154 -0.44 -3.71 -9.37
CA ALA A 154 0.37 -3.68 -10.59
C ALA A 154 -0.47 -3.43 -11.85
N GLU A 155 -1.74 -3.82 -11.82
CA GLU A 155 -2.67 -3.75 -12.93
C GLU A 155 -3.54 -2.49 -12.91
N GLU A 156 -3.99 -2.04 -11.73
CA GLU A 156 -4.96 -0.94 -11.63
C GLU A 156 -4.92 -0.20 -10.27
N THR A 157 -5.48 1.00 -10.25
CA THR A 157 -5.70 1.75 -9.01
C THR A 157 -7.11 1.48 -8.50
N LEU A 158 -7.18 0.78 -7.37
CA LEU A 158 -8.40 0.53 -6.60
C LEU A 158 -8.72 1.75 -5.75
N LEU A 159 -9.61 2.59 -6.27
CA LEU A 159 -10.20 3.70 -5.53
C LEU A 159 -11.52 3.26 -4.86
N PRO A 160 -11.98 4.00 -3.84
CA PRO A 160 -13.35 3.86 -3.35
C PRO A 160 -14.38 3.94 -4.50
N ALA A 161 -15.51 3.27 -4.33
CA ALA A 161 -16.61 3.26 -5.28
C ALA A 161 -17.06 4.68 -5.63
N GLN A 162 -17.57 4.85 -6.85
CA GLN A 162 -17.89 6.18 -7.38
C GLN A 162 -18.91 6.91 -6.51
N SER A 163 -19.85 6.20 -5.89
CA SER A 163 -20.84 6.78 -4.97
C SER A 163 -20.20 7.42 -3.73
N TYR A 164 -19.08 6.87 -3.24
CA TYR A 164 -18.32 7.42 -2.13
C TYR A 164 -17.44 8.59 -2.58
N LEU A 165 -16.78 8.48 -3.73
CA LEU A 165 -16.01 9.59 -4.32
C LEU A 165 -16.88 10.83 -4.56
N MET A 166 -18.10 10.62 -5.05
CA MET A 166 -19.09 11.68 -5.27
C MET A 166 -19.65 12.27 -3.97
N SER A 167 -19.34 11.68 -2.83
CA SER A 167 -19.75 12.17 -1.50
C SER A 167 -18.63 12.94 -0.79
N LEU A 168 -17.43 12.98 -1.37
CA LEU A 168 -16.31 13.75 -0.81
C LEU A 168 -16.55 15.26 -1.01
N PRO A 169 -16.13 16.10 -0.05
CA PRO A 169 -16.17 17.55 -0.23
C PRO A 169 -15.41 17.97 -1.47
N ASP A 170 -16.03 18.83 -2.29
CA ASP A 170 -15.48 19.35 -3.54
C ASP A 170 -15.02 18.29 -4.55
N PHE A 171 -15.44 17.02 -4.37
CA PHE A 171 -14.95 15.86 -5.11
C PHE A 171 -13.42 15.69 -5.03
N ASP A 172 -12.80 16.17 -3.95
CA ASP A 172 -11.36 16.21 -3.75
C ASP A 172 -10.82 14.85 -3.30
N ALA A 173 -10.58 13.98 -4.27
CA ALA A 173 -9.98 12.67 -4.04
C ALA A 173 -8.54 12.77 -3.48
N GLN A 174 -7.79 13.81 -3.83
CA GLN A 174 -6.39 13.97 -3.39
C GLN A 174 -6.30 14.18 -1.88
N ARG A 175 -7.26 14.91 -1.31
CA ARG A 175 -7.25 15.22 0.12
C ARG A 175 -7.83 14.13 1.01
N PHE A 176 -8.80 13.36 0.50
CA PHE A 176 -9.60 12.43 1.32
C PHE A 176 -9.34 10.96 1.00
N ILE A 177 -8.36 10.63 0.15
CA ILE A 177 -7.95 9.26 -0.14
C ILE A 177 -6.46 9.09 0.23
N GLY A 178 -6.18 8.17 1.14
CA GLY A 178 -4.83 7.78 1.52
C GLY A 178 -4.43 6.45 0.87
N ALA A 179 -3.13 6.22 0.67
CA ALA A 179 -2.68 4.87 0.30
C ALA A 179 -2.83 3.95 1.51
N ALA A 180 -3.52 2.83 1.32
CA ALA A 180 -3.43 1.68 2.21
C ALA A 180 -2.34 0.70 1.78
N ASP A 181 -1.75 0.91 0.61
CA ASP A 181 -0.66 0.07 0.15
C ASP A 181 0.66 0.50 0.71
N VAL A 182 1.49 -0.52 0.90
CA VAL A 182 2.90 -0.31 0.98
C VAL A 182 3.56 -1.01 -0.19
N ILE A 183 4.05 -0.20 -1.13
CA ILE A 183 4.78 -0.68 -2.30
C ILE A 183 6.21 -0.96 -1.82
N PRO A 184 6.65 -2.22 -1.76
CA PRO A 184 8.03 -2.53 -1.42
C PRO A 184 8.96 -2.04 -2.55
N ASP A 185 10.21 -1.73 -2.22
CA ASP A 185 11.24 -1.45 -3.22
C ASP A 185 11.48 -2.68 -4.10
N ASN A 186 12.22 -2.51 -5.21
CA ASN A 186 12.53 -3.58 -6.17
C ASN A 186 13.18 -4.84 -5.55
N ASP A 187 13.74 -4.74 -4.36
CA ASP A 187 14.35 -5.86 -3.61
C ASP A 187 13.41 -6.47 -2.56
N GLY A 188 12.11 -6.11 -2.58
CA GLY A 188 11.11 -6.56 -1.62
C GLY A 188 11.19 -5.87 -0.26
N THR A 189 12.17 -4.99 -0.03
CA THR A 189 12.31 -4.26 1.24
C THR A 189 11.41 -3.04 1.26
N LEU A 190 10.68 -2.89 2.36
CA LEU A 190 9.80 -1.76 2.59
C LEU A 190 10.58 -0.63 3.25
N ARG A 191 11.05 0.34 2.45
CA ARG A 191 11.83 1.49 2.96
C ARG A 191 11.04 2.79 3.03
N SER A 192 9.97 2.90 2.25
CA SER A 192 9.13 4.08 2.17
C SER A 192 7.67 3.70 2.04
N ILE A 193 6.85 4.21 2.95
CA ILE A 193 5.40 4.17 2.84
C ILE A 193 5.00 5.43 2.07
N PHE A 194 4.49 5.25 0.85
CA PHE A 194 3.99 6.37 0.05
C PHE A 194 2.48 6.47 0.26
N PHE A 195 2.01 7.61 0.76
CA PHE A 195 0.61 7.98 0.60
C PHE A 195 0.33 8.23 -0.88
N LEU A 196 -0.90 7.96 -1.34
CA LEU A 196 -1.34 7.99 -2.74
C LEU A 196 -1.28 9.43 -3.29
N GLU A 197 -0.07 9.93 -3.54
CA GLU A 197 0.31 10.91 -4.57
C GLU A 197 1.85 11.10 -4.60
N ARG A 198 2.61 10.01 -4.67
CA ARG A 198 4.03 10.08 -5.10
C ARG A 198 4.37 9.11 -6.24
N ALA A 199 3.37 8.59 -6.92
CA ALA A 199 3.51 7.77 -8.12
C ALA A 199 3.05 8.56 -9.37
N HIS A 200 3.56 9.78 -9.55
CA HIS A 200 3.45 10.49 -10.83
C HIS A 200 4.83 10.57 -11.49
N ASN A 201 5.24 9.48 -12.13
CA ASN A 201 6.21 9.53 -13.23
C ASN A 201 5.46 9.90 -14.52
N TYR A 202 4.98 11.14 -14.61
CA TYR A 202 4.69 11.74 -15.91
C TYR A 202 5.97 12.35 -16.44
N ARG A 203 6.50 11.78 -17.53
CA ARG A 203 7.46 12.44 -18.41
C ARG A 203 6.75 13.67 -18.99
N LEU A 204 6.94 14.82 -18.35
CA LEU A 204 6.46 16.11 -18.84
C LEU A 204 7.17 16.42 -20.16
N SER A 205 6.41 16.33 -21.25
CA SER A 205 6.67 17.10 -22.45
C SER A 205 6.58 18.57 -22.07
N THR A 206 7.66 19.30 -22.30
CA THR A 206 7.74 20.75 -22.16
C THR A 206 6.71 21.44 -23.06
N GLU A 207 5.75 22.16 -22.50
CA GLU A 207 5.31 23.48 -23.00
C GLU A 207 4.38 24.18 -21.98
N GLU A 208 4.80 25.39 -21.61
CA GLU A 208 4.04 26.56 -21.13
C GLU A 208 3.17 26.52 -19.85
N ASN A 209 3.70 27.24 -18.86
CA ASN A 209 3.01 28.29 -18.07
C ASN A 209 1.75 27.94 -17.26
N ASN A 210 1.93 27.46 -16.03
CA ASN A 210 1.69 28.28 -14.82
C ASN A 210 1.96 27.46 -13.55
N CYS A 211 2.96 27.90 -12.79
CA CYS A 211 3.32 27.32 -11.51
C CYS A 211 2.51 28.02 -10.41
N VAL A 212 1.63 27.28 -9.72
CA VAL A 212 1.14 27.69 -8.40
C VAL A 212 1.40 26.52 -7.45
N PHE A 213 2.54 26.61 -6.77
CA PHE A 213 2.84 25.78 -5.61
C PHE A 213 1.93 26.22 -4.45
N SER A 214 1.15 25.29 -3.90
CA SER A 214 0.59 25.44 -2.56
C SER A 214 1.07 24.30 -1.69
N HIS A 215 2.15 24.56 -0.96
CA HIS A 215 2.51 23.80 0.23
C HIS A 215 1.39 23.91 1.26
N ARG A 216 0.90 22.78 1.77
CA ARG A 216 0.70 22.50 3.21
C ARG A 216 -0.13 21.24 3.43
N TYR A 217 0.20 20.57 4.54
CA TYR A 217 -0.52 19.50 5.22
C TYR A 217 -0.15 18.07 4.78
N ILE A 218 0.89 17.57 5.44
CA ILE A 218 1.13 16.15 5.69
C ILE A 218 0.63 15.91 7.12
N ILE A 219 -0.32 14.98 7.28
CA ILE A 219 -0.55 14.25 8.53
C ILE A 219 0.20 12.94 8.39
#